data_AF-A0A2M8CP12-F1
#
_entry.id   AF-A0A2M8CP12-F1
#
_cell.length_a   1.000
_cell.length_b   1.000
_cell.length_c   1.000
_cell.angle_alpha   90.00
_cell.angle_beta   90.00
_cell.angle_gamma   90.00
#
_symmetry.space_group_name_H-M   'P 1'
#
loop_
_entity.id
_entity.type
_entity.pdbx_description
1 polymer ?
#
loop_
_entity_poly.entity_id
_entity_poly.type
_entity_poly.pdbx_seq_one_letter_code
_entity_poly.pdbx_strand_id
1 'polypeptide(L)' 'MTENTCLNCGRSANEIPLLALEYRGVMYSICPHCLPSLIHKPQNLAEKLPGLENLPPVQHED' A
#
# COMPACT_ATOMS: atom_id res chain seq x y z
N MET A 1 -5.60 -18.26 10.56
CA MET A 1 -5.46 -17.61 9.25
C MET A 1 -5.30 -16.13 9.50
N THR A 2 -4.19 -15.53 9.08
CA THR A 2 -4.02 -14.06 9.14
C THR A 2 -5.00 -13.45 8.15
N GLU A 3 -5.93 -12.62 8.63
CA GLU A 3 -6.91 -11.97 7.76
C GLU A 3 -6.21 -11.07 6.75
N ASN A 4 -6.56 -11.23 5.47
CA ASN A 4 -6.04 -10.41 4.39
C ASN A 4 -6.68 -9.01 4.50
N THR A 5 -5.94 -8.05 5.02
CA THR A 5 -6.41 -6.69 5.31
C THR A 5 -5.60 -5.65 4.54
N CYS A 6 -6.20 -4.48 4.31
CA CYS A 6 -5.48 -3.34 3.74
C CYS A 6 -4.32 -2.94 4.64
N LEU A 7 -3.10 -2.96 4.11
CA LEU A 7 -1.86 -2.61 4.82
C LEU A 7 -1.96 -1.25 5.50
N ASN A 8 -2.72 -0.31 4.92
CA ASN A 8 -2.83 1.03 5.47
C ASN A 8 -3.92 1.18 6.53
N CYS A 9 -5.17 0.78 6.22
CA CYS A 9 -6.33 1.07 7.07
C CYS A 9 -6.89 -0.14 7.83
N GLY A 10 -6.35 -1.34 7.65
CA GLY A 10 -6.76 -2.55 8.36
C GLY A 10 -8.10 -3.15 7.93
N ARG A 11 -8.88 -2.49 7.06
CA ARG A 11 -10.15 -3.05 6.55
C ARG A 11 -9.92 -4.34 5.76
N SER A 12 -10.82 -5.30 5.98
CA SER A 12 -10.82 -6.60 5.32
C SER A 12 -11.50 -6.57 3.95
N ALA A 13 -11.35 -7.66 3.18
CA ALA A 13 -12.04 -7.85 1.90
C ALA A 13 -13.58 -7.92 2.03
N ASN A 14 -14.12 -8.13 3.24
CA ASN A 14 -15.56 -8.10 3.50
C ASN A 14 -16.11 -6.67 3.61
N GLU A 15 -15.25 -5.70 3.91
CA GLU A 15 -15.63 -4.29 4.09
C GLU A 15 -15.33 -3.44 2.86
N ILE A 16 -14.27 -3.77 2.11
CA ILE A 16 -13.81 -3.01 0.93
C ILE A 16 -13.01 -3.91 -0.01
N PRO A 17 -13.06 -3.73 -1.34
CA PRO A 17 -12.17 -4.45 -2.25
C PRO A 17 -10.71 -4.21 -1.91
N LEU A 18 -9.93 -5.29 -1.98
CA LEU A 18 -8.48 -5.27 -1.80
C LEU A 18 -7.79 -5.63 -3.11
N LEU A 19 -6.76 -4.87 -3.44
CA LEU A 19 -5.85 -5.11 -4.55
C LEU A 19 -4.60 -5.81 -4.00
N ALA A 20 -4.14 -6.85 -4.70
CA ALA A 20 -2.87 -7.49 -4.38
C ALA A 20 -1.70 -6.58 -4.77
N LEU A 21 -0.74 -6.44 -3.87
CA LEU A 21 0.48 -5.67 -4.06
C LEU A 21 1.68 -6.56 -3.75
N GLU A 22 2.49 -6.86 -4.75
CA GLU A 22 3.78 -7.54 -4.53
C GLU A 22 4.88 -6.50 -4.38
N TYR A 23 5.66 -6.60 -3.29
CA TYR A 23 6.84 -5.75 -3.09
C TYR A 23 7.93 -6.56 -2.42
N ARG A 24 9.12 -6.60 -3.04
CA ARG A 24 10.30 -7.35 -2.56
C ARG A 24 9.99 -8.83 -2.27
N GLY A 25 9.15 -9.47 -3.09
CA GLY A 25 8.74 -10.87 -2.93
C GLY A 25 7.77 -11.12 -1.78
N VAL A 26 7.24 -10.07 -1.14
CA VAL A 26 6.21 -10.15 -0.11
C VAL A 26 4.88 -9.67 -0.69
N MET A 27 3.83 -10.45 -0.45
CA MET A 27 2.47 -10.10 -0.84
C MET A 27 1.80 -9.26 0.25
N TYR A 28 1.28 -8.12 -0.17
CA TYR A 28 0.47 -7.21 0.63
C TYR A 28 -0.89 -7.01 -0.03
N SER A 29 -1.80 -6.39 0.71
CA SER A 29 -3.08 -5.93 0.19
C SER A 29 -3.27 -4.44 0.45
N ILE A 30 -3.84 -3.72 -0.53
CA ILE A 30 -4.18 -2.30 -0.37
C ILE A 30 -5.57 -2.05 -0.95
N CYS A 31 -6.38 -1.24 -0.29
CA CYS A 31 -7.70 -0.89 -0.80
C CYS A 31 -7.63 0.33 -1.74
N PRO A 32 -8.59 0.50 -2.68
CA PRO A 32 -8.62 1.64 -3.60
C PRO A 32 -8.63 3.00 -2.91
N HIS A 33 -9.18 3.10 -1.69
CA HIS A 33 -9.18 4.35 -0.92
C HIS A 33 -7.79 4.73 -0.39
N CYS A 34 -6.93 3.74 -0.12
CA CYS A 34 -5.57 3.96 0.38
C CYS A 34 -4.51 3.93 -0.72
N LEU A 35 -4.83 3.41 -1.90
CA LEU A 35 -3.92 3.40 -3.06
C LEU A 35 -3.39 4.80 -3.43
N PRO A 36 -4.18 5.90 -3.40
CA PRO A 36 -3.65 7.23 -3.66
C PRO A 36 -2.53 7.65 -2.68
N SER A 37 -2.57 7.19 -1.43
CA SER A 37 -1.49 7.45 -0.47
C SER A 37 -0.19 6.77 -0.88
N LEU A 38 -0.26 5.56 -1.43
CA LEU A 38 0.90 4.86 -1.98
C LEU A 38 1.51 5.60 -3.18
N ILE A 39 0.68 6.18 -4.04
CA ILE A 39 1.12 6.89 -5.26
C ILE A 39 1.69 8.28 -4.95
N HIS A 40 0.99 9.07 -4.11
CA HIS A 40 1.35 10.48 -3.88
C HIS A 40 2.24 10.71 -2.66
N LYS A 41 2.19 9.84 -1.65
CA LYS A 41 2.93 9.98 -0.38
C LYS A 41 3.44 8.63 0.15
N PRO A 42 4.22 7.86 -0.64
CA PRO A 42 4.69 6.53 -0.25
C PRO A 42 5.44 6.54 1.09
N GLN A 43 6.14 7.63 1.43
CA GLN A 43 6.85 7.77 2.70
C GLN A 43 5.97 7.53 3.94
N ASN A 44 4.65 7.79 3.86
CA ASN A 44 3.72 7.53 4.96
C ASN A 44 3.45 6.05 5.20
N LEU A 45 3.93 5.18 4.30
CA LEU A 45 3.81 3.74 4.36
C LEU A 45 5.17 3.05 4.59
N ALA A 46 6.26 3.80 4.78
CA ALA A 46 7.60 3.23 4.93
C ALA A 46 7.73 2.28 6.14
N GLU A 47 7.04 2.57 7.24
CA GLU A 47 6.99 1.68 8.41
C GLU A 47 6.23 0.36 8.13
N LYS A 48 5.37 0.36 7.11
CA LYS A 48 4.52 -0.78 6.73
C LYS A 48 5.07 -1.55 5.53
N LEU A 49 5.94 -0.91 4.75
CA LEU A 49 6.62 -1.42 3.57
C LEU A 49 8.12 -1.15 3.74
N PRO A 50 8.88 -2.05 4.40
CA PRO A 50 10.29 -1.85 4.65
C PRO A 50 11.07 -1.62 3.36
N GLY A 51 11.82 -0.52 3.27
CA GLY A 51 12.60 -0.19 2.08
C GLY A 51 11.93 0.79 1.13
N LEU A 52 10.68 1.19 1.38
CA LEU A 52 9.94 2.16 0.56
C LEU A 52 10.52 3.58 0.64
N GLU A 53 11.26 3.89 1.71
CA GLU A 53 12.03 5.13 1.89
C GLU A 53 13.08 5.37 0.79
N ASN A 54 13.43 4.34 0.02
CA ASN A 54 14.39 4.43 -1.09
C ASN A 54 13.72 4.67 -2.46
N LEU A 55 12.38 4.75 -2.52
CA LEU A 55 11.70 5.07 -3.77
C LEU A 55 11.73 6.59 -4.01
N PRO A 56 12.18 7.06 -5.19
CA PRO A 56 12.11 8.47 -5.52
C PRO A 56 10.63 8.90 -5.63
N PRO A 57 10.28 10.13 -5.21
CA PRO A 57 8.93 10.64 -5.42
C PRO A 57 8.63 10.68 -6.92
N VAL A 58 7.43 10.24 -7.30
CA VAL A 58 6.95 10.33 -8.69
C VAL A 58 6.79 11.81 -9.04
N GLN A 59 7.56 12.29 -10.01
CA GLN A 59 7.35 13.60 -10.61
C GLN A 59 6.07 13.52 -11.44
N HIS A 60 5.06 14.32 -11.11
CA HIS A 60 3.94 14.56 -12.01
C HIS A 60 4.39 15.66 -12.97
N GLU A 61 4.54 15.33 -14.26
CA GLU A 61 4.60 16.36 -15.30
C GLU A 61 3.17 16.87 -15.52
N ASP A 62 2.97 18.17 -15.33
CA ASP A 62 1.69 18.88 -15.50
C ASP A 62 1.19 18.87 -16.95
#